data_AF-A0A972BWE0-F1
#
_entry.id   AF-A0A972BWE0-F1
#
_cell.length_a   1.000
_cell.length_b   1.000
_cell.length_c   1.000
_cell.angle_alpha   90.00
_cell.angle_beta   90.00
_cell.angle_gamma   90.00
#
_symmetry.space_group_name_H-M   'P 1'
#
loop_
_entity.id
_entity.type
_entity.pdbx_description
1 polymer ?
#
loop_
_entity_poly.entity_id
_entity_poly.type
_entity_poly.pdbx_seq_one_letter_code
_entity_poly.pdbx_strand_id
1 'polypeptide(L)'
;MIIRIGDKVIDASVRGRLAALQEKLLSATEGQAASLDCLAEAIEKNLNKAEFRTEVAEIGWVRDVGDGVARVQGLGSAMVGEILEFSSGTLGQVLNLDTDHIGVVLLGVDDHIKEGDHVHRTGRVVEVPVGMALLGRVVDALGRPLDDRGPIKPEGFRPVEGPAPGVVDRQP
;
A
#
# COMPACT_ATOMS: atom_id res chain seq x y z
N MET A 1 -9.76 13.11 -16.79
CA MET A 1 -11.05 12.47 -17.07
C MET A 1 -11.16 11.26 -16.15
N ILE A 2 -12.23 11.15 -15.36
CA ILE A 2 -12.47 9.98 -14.50
C ILE A 2 -13.56 9.16 -15.20
N ILE A 3 -13.26 7.92 -15.58
CA ILE A 3 -14.22 7.02 -16.23
C ILE A 3 -14.58 5.93 -15.22
N ARG A 4 -15.88 5.67 -15.04
CA ARG A 4 -16.41 4.61 -14.19
C ARG A 4 -17.05 3.53 -15.03
N ILE A 5 -16.66 2.28 -14.80
CA ILE A 5 -17.25 1.09 -15.44
C ILE A 5 -17.49 0.06 -14.32
N GLY A 6 -18.71 0.02 -13.77
CA GLY A 6 -18.99 -0.78 -12.58
C GLY A 6 -18.12 -0.33 -11.40
N ASP A 7 -17.41 -1.29 -10.79
CA ASP A 7 -16.51 -1.07 -9.65
C ASP A 7 -15.09 -0.61 -10.06
N LYS A 8 -14.83 -0.50 -11.37
CA LYS A 8 -13.55 -0.05 -11.92
C LYS A 8 -13.59 1.44 -12.21
N VAL A 9 -12.61 2.16 -11.66
CA VAL A 9 -12.44 3.60 -11.87
C VAL A 9 -11.10 3.84 -12.56
N ILE A 10 -11.16 4.44 -13.73
CA ILE A 10 -9.97 4.86 -14.48
C ILE A 10 -9.81 6.36 -14.27
N ASP A 11 -8.85 6.76 -13.43
CA ASP A 11 -8.52 8.16 -13.22
C ASP A 11 -7.36 8.60 -14.12
N ALA A 12 -7.72 9.21 -15.26
CA ALA A 12 -6.78 9.90 -16.15
C ALA A 12 -6.80 11.43 -15.94
N SER A 13 -7.25 11.92 -14.79
CA SER A 13 -7.25 13.34 -14.45
C SER A 13 -5.84 13.85 -14.14
N VAL A 14 -5.66 15.17 -14.30
CA VAL A 14 -4.40 15.84 -13.91
C VAL A 14 -4.13 15.66 -12.42
N ARG A 15 -5.17 15.58 -11.58
CA ARG A 15 -5.06 15.36 -10.14
C ARG A 15 -4.50 13.97 -9.82
N GLY A 16 -5.01 12.93 -10.48
CA GLY A 16 -4.47 11.56 -10.33
C GLY A 16 -3.01 11.47 -10.80
N ARG A 17 -2.68 12.11 -11.92
CA ARG A 17 -1.28 12.19 -12.41
C ARG A 17 -0.36 12.94 -11.44
N LEU A 18 -0.84 14.02 -10.84
CA LEU A 18 -0.08 14.81 -9.87
C LEU A 18 0.16 14.02 -8.57
N ALA A 19 -0.84 13.31 -8.07
CA ALA A 19 -0.71 12.46 -6.89
C ALA A 19 0.33 11.33 -7.11
N ALA A 20 0.24 10.62 -8.23
CA ALA A 20 1.20 9.58 -8.61
C ALA A 20 2.63 10.13 -8.81
N LEU A 21 2.76 11.38 -9.26
CA LEU A 21 4.05 12.07 -9.37
C LEU A 21 4.63 12.40 -7.99
N GLN A 22 3.80 12.91 -7.08
CA GLN A 22 4.21 13.32 -5.74
C GLN A 22 4.75 12.12 -4.93
N GLU A 23 4.09 10.96 -5.02
CA GLU A 23 4.52 9.72 -4.37
C GLU A 23 5.86 9.20 -4.91
N LYS A 24 6.06 9.24 -6.24
CA LYS A 24 7.32 8.87 -6.89
C LYS A 24 8.47 9.84 -6.57
N LEU A 25 8.18 11.11 -6.30
CA LEU A 25 9.19 12.09 -5.91
C LEU A 25 9.60 11.93 -4.44
N LEU A 26 8.66 11.69 -3.52
CA LEU A 26 8.96 11.48 -2.11
C LEU A 26 9.86 10.26 -1.87
N SER A 27 9.56 9.14 -2.53
CA SER A 27 10.38 7.91 -2.44
C SER A 27 11.76 8.05 -3.08
N ALA A 28 11.96 9.04 -3.95
CA ALA A 28 13.25 9.30 -4.60
C ALA A 28 14.18 10.24 -3.81
N THR A 29 13.63 11.04 -2.88
CA THR A 29 14.39 12.07 -2.14
C THR A 29 15.19 11.57 -0.94
N GLU A 30 15.02 10.32 -0.49
CA GLU A 30 15.66 9.82 0.75
C GLU A 30 17.18 9.55 0.64
N GLY A 31 17.80 9.76 -0.53
CA GLY A 31 19.19 9.32 -0.79
C GLY A 31 20.22 10.36 -1.19
N GLN A 32 19.88 11.64 -1.39
CA GLN A 32 20.80 12.62 -1.99
C GLN A 32 20.80 13.97 -1.26
N ALA A 33 21.58 14.05 -0.19
CA ALA A 33 21.97 15.32 0.43
C ALA A 33 23.39 15.68 0.00
N ALA A 34 23.55 16.26 -1.20
CA ALA A 34 24.78 16.95 -1.58
C ALA A 34 24.53 17.97 -2.72
N SER A 35 24.66 19.27 -2.40
CA SER A 35 24.55 20.45 -3.27
C SER A 35 23.18 20.75 -3.92
N LEU A 36 22.82 22.04 -3.97
CA LEU A 36 21.57 22.54 -4.57
C LEU A 36 21.45 22.19 -6.06
N ASP A 37 22.57 22.17 -6.77
CA ASP A 37 22.61 21.85 -8.21
C ASP A 37 22.29 20.36 -8.46
N CYS A 38 22.79 19.47 -7.60
CA CYS A 38 22.49 18.03 -7.72
C CYS A 38 21.03 17.70 -7.37
N LEU A 39 20.39 18.50 -6.51
CA LEU A 39 18.97 18.36 -6.20
C LEU A 39 18.08 18.70 -7.40
N ALA A 40 18.39 19.81 -8.10
CA ALA A 40 17.67 20.20 -9.31
C ALA A 40 17.82 19.14 -10.42
N GLU A 41 19.04 18.67 -10.66
CA GLU A 41 19.31 17.60 -11.63
C GLU A 41 18.59 16.29 -11.27
N ALA A 42 18.55 15.92 -9.99
CA ALA A 42 17.84 14.73 -9.53
C ALA A 42 16.33 14.85 -9.76
N ILE A 43 15.72 16.01 -9.45
CA ILE A 43 14.30 16.26 -9.68
C ILE A 43 13.97 16.22 -11.18
N GLU A 44 14.76 16.89 -12.03
CA GLU A 44 14.57 16.87 -13.48
C GLU A 44 14.68 15.44 -14.05
N LYS A 45 15.67 14.68 -13.60
CA LYS A 45 15.87 13.29 -14.04
C LYS A 45 14.72 12.38 -13.62
N ASN A 46 14.13 12.61 -12.45
CA ASN A 46 12.98 11.86 -11.97
C ASN A 46 11.67 12.26 -12.69
N LEU A 47 11.49 13.55 -12.98
CA LEU A 47 10.38 14.04 -13.82
C LEU A 47 10.41 13.40 -15.22
N ASN A 48 11.59 13.34 -15.85
CA ASN A 48 11.75 12.77 -17.19
C ASN A 48 11.55 11.24 -17.24
N LYS A 49 11.75 10.54 -16.12
CA LYS A 49 11.51 9.09 -16.00
C LYS A 49 10.09 8.73 -15.61
N ALA A 50 9.25 9.70 -15.23
CA ALA A 50 7.90 9.44 -14.78
C ALA A 50 7.00 9.04 -15.97
N GLU A 51 6.92 7.75 -16.26
CA GLU A 51 5.89 7.22 -17.16
C GLU A 51 4.53 7.27 -16.45
N PHE A 52 3.61 8.06 -16.99
CA PHE A 52 2.22 8.17 -16.52
C PHE A 52 1.38 7.02 -17.09
N ARG A 53 1.54 5.82 -16.53
CA ARG A 53 0.64 4.71 -16.83
C ARG A 53 -0.72 4.99 -16.21
N THR A 54 -1.76 4.98 -17.05
CA THR A 54 -3.14 4.98 -16.59
C THR A 54 -3.48 3.55 -16.19
N GLU A 55 -3.43 3.26 -14.89
CA GLU A 55 -3.77 1.95 -14.36
C GLU A 55 -5.27 1.88 -14.08
N VAL A 56 -5.88 0.72 -14.41
CA VAL A 56 -7.28 0.45 -14.09
C VAL A 56 -7.32 0.05 -12.62
N ALA A 57 -7.68 0.99 -11.76
CA ALA A 57 -7.85 0.73 -10.34
C ALA A 57 -9.30 0.32 -10.05
N GLU A 58 -9.47 -0.72 -9.23
CA GLU A 58 -10.76 -0.97 -8.58
C GLU A 58 -10.80 -0.13 -7.31
N ILE A 59 -11.88 0.64 -7.17
CA ILE A 59 -12.06 1.56 -6.03
C ILE A 59 -13.32 1.14 -5.28
N GLY A 60 -13.17 0.95 -3.98
CA GLY A 60 -14.24 0.75 -3.02
C GLY A 60 -14.51 2.00 -2.19
N TRP A 61 -15.53 1.89 -1.34
CA TRP A 61 -16.03 2.97 -0.50
C TRP A 61 -16.25 2.45 0.90
N VAL A 62 -15.80 3.18 1.91
CA VAL A 62 -16.10 2.84 3.30
C VAL A 62 -17.57 3.11 3.57
N ARG A 63 -18.29 2.09 4.03
CA ARG A 63 -19.69 2.20 4.47
C ARG A 63 -19.80 2.52 5.95
N ASP A 64 -18.93 1.91 6.76
CA ASP A 64 -18.94 2.04 8.20
C ASP A 64 -17.55 1.71 8.75
N VAL A 65 -17.18 2.34 9.86
CA VAL A 65 -15.91 2.11 10.54
C VAL A 65 -16.11 2.18 12.05
N GLY A 66 -15.57 1.21 12.77
CA GLY A 66 -15.62 1.16 14.23
C GLY A 66 -14.74 0.06 14.79
N ASP A 67 -14.14 0.31 15.96
CA ASP A 67 -13.25 -0.61 16.68
C ASP A 67 -12.13 -1.22 15.80
N GLY A 68 -11.54 -0.40 14.90
CA GLY A 68 -10.49 -0.86 13.98
C GLY A 68 -10.98 -1.78 12.85
N VAL A 69 -12.29 -1.91 12.64
CA VAL A 69 -12.90 -2.65 11.54
C VAL A 69 -13.63 -1.70 10.60
N ALA A 70 -13.33 -1.77 9.32
CA ALA A 70 -14.02 -1.05 8.26
C ALA A 70 -14.85 -2.00 7.40
N ARG A 71 -16.07 -1.61 7.09
CA ARG A 71 -16.92 -2.26 6.09
C ARG A 71 -16.79 -1.51 4.78
N VAL A 72 -16.30 -2.17 3.74
CA VAL A 72 -16.05 -1.55 2.44
C VAL A 72 -17.03 -2.12 1.41
N GLN A 73 -17.63 -1.28 0.60
CA GLN A 73 -18.49 -1.68 -0.51
C GLN A 73 -17.73 -1.51 -1.85
N GLY A 74 -18.00 -2.40 -2.80
CA GLY A 74 -17.28 -2.47 -4.07
C GLY A 74 -16.14 -3.48 -4.02
N LEU A 75 -15.10 -3.27 -4.84
CA LEU A 75 -13.93 -4.15 -4.93
C LEU A 75 -14.30 -5.62 -5.21
N GLY A 76 -15.17 -5.87 -6.19
CA GLY A 76 -15.68 -7.22 -6.50
C GLY A 76 -14.63 -8.26 -6.89
N SER A 77 -13.37 -7.87 -7.12
CA SER A 77 -12.26 -8.81 -7.34
C SER A 77 -11.21 -8.76 -6.21
N ALA A 78 -11.58 -8.36 -4.99
CA ALA A 78 -10.72 -8.45 -3.81
C ALA A 78 -10.56 -9.91 -3.34
N MET A 79 -9.41 -10.22 -2.73
CA MET A 79 -9.08 -11.54 -2.20
C MET A 79 -9.01 -11.52 -0.67
N VAL A 80 -9.30 -12.66 -0.04
CA VAL A 80 -9.08 -12.81 1.41
C VAL A 80 -7.57 -12.72 1.70
N GLY A 81 -7.20 -11.99 2.75
CA GLY A 81 -5.81 -11.75 3.12
C GLY A 81 -5.10 -10.69 2.28
N GLU A 82 -5.82 -10.01 1.38
CA GLU A 82 -5.28 -8.92 0.58
C GLU A 82 -5.11 -7.62 1.39
N ILE A 83 -4.08 -6.84 1.07
CA ILE A 83 -3.92 -5.48 1.57
C ILE A 83 -4.72 -4.49 0.72
N LEU A 84 -5.48 -3.65 1.40
CA LEU A 84 -6.16 -2.49 0.84
C LEU A 84 -5.54 -1.21 1.38
N GLU A 85 -5.54 -0.17 0.56
CA GLU A 85 -5.04 1.14 0.91
C GLU A 85 -6.20 2.14 0.99
N PHE A 86 -6.38 2.74 2.16
CA PHE A 86 -7.39 3.76 2.37
C PHE A 86 -6.84 5.12 1.91
N SER A 87 -7.73 6.03 1.50
CA SER A 87 -7.33 7.38 1.09
C SER A 87 -6.62 8.20 2.17
N SER A 88 -6.73 7.80 3.44
CA SER A 88 -5.99 8.34 4.58
C SER A 88 -4.51 7.89 4.64
N GLY A 89 -4.11 6.92 3.82
CA GLY A 89 -2.80 6.25 3.87
C GLY A 89 -2.72 5.10 4.88
N THR A 90 -3.80 4.83 5.62
CA THR A 90 -3.90 3.64 6.48
C THR A 90 -4.05 2.41 5.61
N LEU A 91 -3.36 1.33 5.97
CA LEU A 91 -3.50 0.03 5.31
C LEU A 91 -4.55 -0.80 6.04
N GLY A 92 -5.23 -1.70 5.34
CA GLY A 92 -6.12 -2.69 5.94
C GLY A 92 -5.99 -4.06 5.29
N GLN A 93 -6.33 -5.11 6.03
CA GLN A 93 -6.36 -6.48 5.54
C GLN A 93 -7.80 -6.94 5.36
N VAL A 94 -8.10 -7.54 4.21
CA VAL A 94 -9.39 -8.19 3.97
C VAL A 94 -9.49 -9.46 4.80
N LEU A 95 -10.47 -9.53 5.69
CA LEU A 95 -10.77 -10.73 6.49
C LEU A 95 -12.00 -11.48 6.00
N ASN A 96 -13.05 -10.77 5.59
CA ASN A 96 -14.31 -11.38 5.16
C ASN A 96 -14.79 -10.81 3.83
N LEU A 97 -15.38 -11.66 3.00
CA LEU A 97 -15.99 -11.30 1.72
C LEU A 97 -17.48 -11.67 1.79
N ASP A 98 -18.35 -10.68 1.98
CA ASP A 98 -19.81 -10.88 1.86
C ASP A 98 -20.30 -10.38 0.49
N THR A 99 -21.53 -10.75 0.14
CA THR A 99 -22.16 -10.34 -1.14
C THR A 99 -22.29 -8.82 -1.26
N ASP A 100 -22.56 -8.14 -0.15
CA ASP A 100 -22.90 -6.71 -0.13
C ASP A 100 -21.74 -5.81 0.34
N HIS A 101 -20.78 -6.37 1.09
CA HIS A 101 -19.66 -5.63 1.67
C HIS A 101 -18.49 -6.56 2.00
N ILE A 102 -17.34 -5.95 2.24
CA ILE A 102 -16.09 -6.60 2.58
C ILE A 102 -15.70 -6.14 3.98
N GLY A 103 -15.36 -7.09 4.84
CA GLY A 103 -14.84 -6.82 6.18
C GLY A 103 -13.32 -6.63 6.12
N VAL A 104 -12.87 -5.44 6.47
CA VAL A 104 -11.45 -5.05 6.43
C VAL A 104 -11.00 -4.67 7.84
N VAL A 105 -9.92 -5.29 8.32
CA VAL A 105 -9.29 -4.87 9.57
C VAL A 105 -8.23 -3.84 9.27
N LEU A 106 -8.25 -2.73 10.02
CA LEU A 106 -7.33 -1.63 9.85
C LEU A 106 -5.99 -1.95 10.53
N LEU A 107 -4.91 -1.76 9.78
CA LEU A 107 -3.52 -1.93 10.21
C LEU A 107 -2.94 -0.55 10.56
N GLY A 108 -3.55 0.10 11.54
CA GLY A 108 -3.23 1.46 11.95
C GLY A 108 -4.35 2.09 12.76
N VAL A 109 -4.30 3.42 12.90
CA VAL A 109 -5.32 4.19 13.62
C VAL A 109 -6.52 4.47 12.70
N ASP A 110 -7.73 4.37 13.25
CA ASP A 110 -9.01 4.57 12.58
C ASP A 110 -9.48 6.03 12.57
N ASP A 111 -8.90 6.92 13.40
CA ASP A 111 -9.25 8.34 13.55
C ASP A 111 -9.45 9.14 12.24
N HIS A 112 -8.71 8.76 11.19
CA HIS A 112 -8.67 9.50 9.93
C HIS A 112 -9.56 8.88 8.84
N ILE A 113 -10.25 7.79 9.12
CA ILE A 113 -11.11 7.09 8.17
C ILE A 113 -12.56 7.44 8.45
N LYS A 114 -13.30 7.80 7.41
CA LYS A 114 -14.72 8.16 7.49
C LYS A 114 -15.54 7.40 6.47
N GLU A 115 -16.85 7.32 6.73
CA GLU A 115 -17.80 6.84 5.74
C GLU A 115 -17.69 7.67 4.46
N GLY A 116 -17.70 6.98 3.31
CA GLY A 116 -17.53 7.54 1.98
C GLY A 116 -16.08 7.62 1.50
N ASP A 117 -15.08 7.35 2.35
CA ASP A 117 -13.69 7.38 1.94
C ASP A 117 -13.38 6.31 0.89
N HIS A 118 -12.43 6.63 0.01
CA HIS A 118 -12.02 5.74 -1.05
C HIS A 118 -11.03 4.69 -0.54
N VAL A 119 -11.21 3.46 -1.02
CA VAL A 119 -10.33 2.33 -0.74
C VAL A 119 -9.82 1.77 -2.05
N HIS A 120 -8.50 1.63 -2.15
CA HIS A 120 -7.82 1.11 -3.33
C HIS A 120 -7.34 -0.31 -3.07
N ARG A 121 -7.50 -1.16 -4.08
CA ARG A 121 -6.97 -2.51 -4.06
C ARG A 121 -5.51 -2.54 -4.51
N THR A 122 -4.66 -3.26 -3.78
CA THR A 122 -3.23 -3.41 -4.13
C THR A 122 -2.92 -4.65 -5.00
N GLY A 123 -3.78 -5.66 -5.02
CA GLY A 123 -3.58 -6.93 -5.73
C GLY A 123 -2.63 -7.89 -5.00
N ARG A 124 -2.24 -7.59 -3.77
CA ARG A 124 -1.20 -8.32 -3.03
C ARG A 124 -1.71 -8.80 -1.68
N VAL A 125 -1.44 -10.06 -1.37
CA VAL A 125 -1.63 -10.61 -0.03
C VAL A 125 -0.68 -9.93 0.94
N VAL A 126 -1.04 -9.83 2.21
CA VAL A 126 -0.20 -9.24 3.26
C VAL A 126 1.20 -9.86 3.22
N GLU A 127 2.18 -9.03 2.86
CA GLU A 127 3.59 -9.37 2.75
C GLU A 127 4.42 -8.43 3.62
N VAL A 128 5.48 -8.97 4.22
CA VAL A 128 6.42 -8.22 5.06
C VAL A 128 7.82 -8.27 4.45
N PRO A 129 8.61 -7.19 4.59
CA PRO A 129 10.00 -7.18 4.16
C PRO A 129 10.81 -8.21 4.97
N VAL A 130 11.75 -8.88 4.29
CA VAL A 130 12.68 -9.85 4.90
C VAL A 130 14.11 -9.59 4.42
N GLY A 131 15.09 -10.03 5.21
CA GLY A 131 16.51 -9.94 4.87
C GLY A 131 17.39 -9.60 6.08
N MET A 132 18.71 -9.63 5.88
CA MET A 132 19.69 -9.32 6.94
C MET A 132 19.68 -7.84 7.32
N ALA A 133 19.14 -6.96 6.47
CA ALA A 133 19.00 -5.53 6.73
C ALA A 133 18.10 -5.20 7.95
N LEU A 134 17.29 -6.15 8.41
CA LEU A 134 16.43 -6.01 9.60
C LEU A 134 17.19 -6.26 10.92
N LEU A 135 18.37 -6.86 10.86
CA LEU A 135 19.13 -7.20 12.08
C LEU A 135 19.54 -5.94 12.85
N GLY A 136 19.18 -5.90 14.13
CA GLY A 136 19.50 -4.77 15.03
C GLY A 136 18.65 -3.51 14.79
N ARG A 137 17.61 -3.60 13.96
CA ARG A 137 16.61 -2.54 13.75
C ARG A 137 15.39 -2.77 14.65
N VAL A 138 14.65 -1.70 14.91
CA VAL A 138 13.31 -1.78 15.51
C VAL A 138 12.29 -1.51 14.42
N VAL A 139 11.37 -2.43 14.19
CA VAL A 139 10.35 -2.35 13.15
C VAL A 139 8.95 -2.56 13.72
N ASP A 140 7.95 -2.02 13.03
CA ASP A 140 6.54 -2.31 13.30
C ASP A 140 6.10 -3.67 12.71
N ALA A 141 4.82 -4.01 12.89
CA ALA A 141 4.24 -5.27 12.39
C ALA A 141 4.24 -5.39 10.86
N LEU A 142 4.37 -4.28 10.13
CA LEU A 142 4.46 -4.24 8.67
C LEU A 142 5.90 -4.15 8.16
N GLY A 143 6.88 -4.15 9.08
CA GLY A 143 8.30 -4.06 8.76
C GLY A 143 8.78 -2.64 8.45
N ARG A 144 8.02 -1.60 8.82
CA ARG A 144 8.45 -0.19 8.74
C ARG A 144 9.38 0.13 9.92
N PRO A 145 10.48 0.87 9.71
CA PRO A 145 11.41 1.21 10.79
C PRO A 145 10.78 2.20 11.78
N LEU A 146 10.98 1.94 13.08
CA LEU A 146 10.60 2.82 14.20
C LEU A 146 11.82 3.42 14.92
N ASP A 147 13.02 3.19 14.41
CA ASP A 147 14.29 3.54 15.07
C ASP A 147 14.98 4.78 14.51
N ASP A 148 14.32 5.57 13.65
CA ASP A 148 14.83 6.81 13.02
C ASP A 148 16.18 6.68 12.28
N ARG A 149 16.65 5.45 12.03
CA ARG A 149 17.93 5.16 11.33
C ARG A 149 17.79 5.15 9.80
N GLY A 150 16.70 5.73 9.28
CA GLY A 150 16.39 5.78 7.85
C GLY A 150 15.75 4.49 7.29
N PRO A 151 15.49 4.44 5.98
CA PRO A 151 14.77 3.35 5.35
C PRO A 151 15.56 2.03 5.38
N ILE A 152 14.83 0.91 5.50
CA ILE A 152 15.39 -0.43 5.42
C ILE A 152 15.35 -0.88 3.95
N LYS A 153 16.47 -1.39 3.44
CA LYS A 153 16.53 -2.02 2.11
C LYS A 153 16.33 -3.53 2.26
N PRO A 154 15.11 -4.06 2.09
CA PRO A 154 14.86 -5.49 2.20
C PRO A 154 15.50 -6.27 1.05
N GLU A 155 15.83 -7.53 1.30
CA GLU A 155 16.31 -8.47 0.28
C GLU A 155 15.15 -9.07 -0.51
N GLY A 156 13.96 -9.12 0.11
CA GLY A 156 12.73 -9.55 -0.53
C GLY A 156 11.51 -9.33 0.35
N PHE A 157 10.37 -9.81 -0.12
CA PHE A 157 9.11 -9.81 0.62
C PHE A 157 8.63 -11.24 0.77
N ARG A 158 7.99 -11.53 1.91
CA ARG A 158 7.39 -12.84 2.17
C ARG A 158 5.96 -12.66 2.66
N PRO A 159 4.98 -13.45 2.17
CA PRO A 159 3.63 -13.42 2.70
C PRO A 159 3.63 -13.83 4.17
N VAL A 160 2.83 -13.14 4.98
CA VAL A 160 2.68 -13.43 6.41
C VAL A 160 2.03 -14.79 6.61
N GLU A 161 1.01 -15.10 5.81
CA GLU A 161 0.27 -16.38 5.85
C GLU A 161 0.87 -17.41 4.86
N GLY A 162 2.15 -17.72 5.02
CA GLY A 162 2.82 -18.76 4.23
C GLY A 162 2.54 -20.18 4.75
N PRO A 163 2.54 -21.20 3.88
CA PRO A 163 2.42 -22.58 4.33
C PRO A 163 3.61 -23.00 5.19
N ALA A 164 3.34 -23.81 6.23
CA ALA A 164 4.39 -24.40 7.06
C ALA A 164 5.13 -25.52 6.32
N PRO A 165 6.41 -25.80 6.67
CA PRO A 165 7.14 -26.94 6.12
C PRO A 165 6.42 -28.26 6.35
N GLY A 166 6.41 -29.14 5.35
CA GLY A 166 5.80 -30.47 5.45
C GLY A 166 6.58 -31.39 6.40
N VAL A 167 6.02 -32.55 6.74
CA VAL A 167 6.69 -33.51 7.65
C VAL A 167 8.03 -33.98 7.09
N VAL A 168 8.12 -34.19 5.77
CA VAL A 168 9.33 -34.66 5.08
C VAL A 168 10.42 -33.58 5.05
N ASP A 169 10.04 -32.30 5.08
CA ASP A 169 10.98 -31.16 5.03
C ASP A 169 11.59 -30.83 6.40
N ARG A 170 11.08 -31.45 7.47
CA ARG A 170 11.52 -31.21 8.85
C ARG A 170 12.65 -32.17 9.22
N GLN A 171 13.62 -31.67 9.98
CA GLN A 171 14.69 -32.48 10.57
C GLN A 171 14.36 -32.76 12.05
N PRO A 172 14.58 -34.00 12.55
CA PRO A 172 14.31 -34.37 13.95
C PRO A 172 15.29 -33.73 14.95
#